data_AF-A0A212UGZ1-F1
#
_entry.id   AF-A0A212UGZ1-F1
#
_cell.length_a   1.000
_cell.length_b   1.000
_cell.length_c   1.000
_cell.angle_alpha   90.00
_cell.angle_beta   90.00
_cell.angle_gamma   90.00
#
_symmetry.space_group_name_H-M   'P 1'
#
loop_
_entity.id
_entity.type
_entity.pdbx_description
1 polymer ?
#
loop_
_entity_poly.entity_id
_entity_poly.type
_entity_poly.pdbx_seq_one_letter_code
_entity_poly.pdbx_strand_id
1 'polypeptide(L)'
;MRHYLNQFELPAELLPQVAKREFLSSFIQWSWLVLVFSALFQIVLFDTKANIICVGCVIISWGIVTCVFLSRASLQKYPLSTFLMLGFSATQFYFPLVFTLIEGKPLIFNLDLPYEVFLHSFLALLVLTTSYLIYRVIAKINIINIRSILQQSGIFSPPSKSQLWIMGLCGVLSMFYVYVFSRTGWEVTGSASDKFIQTFIPFSYAPYFAYCGKLYGDHTKPNRAYNIFICVFTIVLFLVSMGRNSRAAFMLSFTAVGFSYGLGLLLGVYKIKILSWKNIVIVLVGVWLFIGPMSDLGTAMVIVREQRHSISKQELIKQTFSAFLDKEAIQAYRESNRYQETAWDEAYLDNVFTARFANLKYNDQSLTLSKEVGDKNPKMYEYSIAYIWASLPDPLLKSIGSEIDKNKINICSFGDYLFWIAGNVKETLSGFRTGHFAGTGMAAFGWWYLLILGIGIIPVFTLLDVLVTKEAPLFHWKSFSDNPTLHPTLRFSFCGLLALTAIFQYLPCESVVFTAAFLTRGWLQMVFTYFVIYHVSRALSAILSLKRLPF
;
A
#
# COMPACT_ATOMS: atom_id res chain seq x y z
N MET A 1 -16.66 32.26 -45.99
CA MET A 1 -15.99 31.28 -45.09
C MET A 1 -14.60 30.83 -45.55
N ARG A 2 -14.26 30.84 -46.86
CA ARG A 2 -12.90 30.57 -47.34
C ARG A 2 -11.91 31.75 -47.27
N HIS A 3 -12.37 32.94 -46.83
CA HIS A 3 -11.53 34.15 -46.76
C HIS A 3 -10.94 34.43 -45.36
N TYR A 4 -11.27 33.62 -44.35
CA TYR A 4 -10.76 33.74 -42.97
C TYR A 4 -9.63 32.75 -42.63
N LEU A 5 -9.20 31.92 -43.59
CA LEU A 5 -8.21 30.85 -43.36
C LEU A 5 -6.77 31.19 -43.79
N ASN A 6 -6.51 32.40 -44.32
CA ASN A 6 -5.21 32.76 -44.90
C ASN A 6 -4.49 33.94 -44.20
N GLN A 7 -4.72 34.19 -42.90
CA GLN A 7 -4.03 35.28 -42.18
C GLN A 7 -3.17 34.86 -40.98
N PHE A 8 -2.86 33.58 -40.84
CA PHE A 8 -1.84 33.14 -39.89
C PHE A 8 -0.93 32.09 -40.53
N GLU A 9 -0.10 32.53 -41.47
CA GLU A 9 1.16 31.83 -41.74
C GLU A 9 2.05 32.00 -40.50
N LEU A 10 1.99 31.02 -39.61
CA LEU A 10 2.98 30.83 -38.56
C LEU A 10 4.36 30.64 -39.21
N PRO A 11 5.43 31.29 -38.71
CA PRO A 11 6.78 31.03 -39.19
C PRO A 11 7.13 29.56 -39.04
N ALA A 12 7.63 28.94 -40.11
CA ALA A 12 8.01 27.54 -40.20
C ALA A 12 9.24 27.15 -39.32
N GLU A 13 9.64 27.99 -38.36
CA GLU A 13 10.71 27.74 -37.39
C GLU A 13 10.22 27.17 -36.05
N LEU A 14 8.92 26.89 -35.92
CA LEU A 14 8.30 26.49 -34.64
C LEU A 14 7.80 25.04 -34.59
N LEU A 15 8.48 24.07 -35.22
CA LEU A 15 8.34 22.64 -34.88
C LEU A 15 9.64 21.88 -35.20
N PRO A 16 10.14 20.94 -34.36
CA PRO A 16 9.62 20.47 -33.07
C PRO A 16 10.67 20.69 -31.95
N GLN A 17 10.42 21.60 -31.01
CA GLN A 17 10.96 21.35 -29.67
C GLN A 17 10.25 20.11 -29.18
N VAL A 18 10.98 18.98 -29.13
CA VAL A 18 10.58 17.71 -28.53
C VAL A 18 9.63 17.99 -27.38
N ALA A 19 8.33 17.78 -27.63
CA ALA A 19 7.29 18.08 -26.66
C ALA A 19 7.75 17.48 -25.34
N LYS A 20 7.95 18.33 -24.30
CA LYS A 20 8.32 17.87 -22.95
C LYS A 20 7.25 16.87 -22.53
N ARG A 21 7.46 15.58 -22.80
CA ARG A 21 6.50 14.53 -22.43
C ARG A 21 6.42 14.58 -20.91
N GLU A 22 5.25 14.96 -20.40
CA GLU A 22 4.97 14.88 -18.97
C GLU A 22 5.23 13.44 -18.52
N PHE A 23 5.84 13.26 -17.33
CA PHE A 23 6.22 11.94 -16.80
C PHE A 23 5.05 10.95 -16.88
N LEU A 24 3.82 11.41 -16.59
CA LEU A 24 2.59 10.62 -16.69
C LEU A 24 2.39 10.00 -18.08
N SER A 25 2.53 10.78 -19.16
CA SER A 25 2.37 10.27 -20.53
C SER A 25 3.43 9.22 -20.85
N SER A 26 4.68 9.47 -20.43
CA SER A 26 5.77 8.50 -20.60
C SER A 26 5.51 7.23 -19.79
N PHE A 27 5.05 7.36 -18.55
CA PHE A 27 4.70 6.24 -17.68
C PHE A 27 3.60 5.36 -18.29
N ILE A 28 2.52 5.97 -18.80
CA ILE A 28 1.44 5.25 -19.47
C ILE A 28 1.98 4.50 -20.70
N GLN A 29 2.76 5.16 -21.55
CA GLN A 29 3.35 4.55 -22.75
C GLN A 29 4.27 3.36 -22.40
N TRP A 30 5.19 3.53 -21.45
CA TRP A 30 6.08 2.46 -21.02
C TRP A 30 5.33 1.32 -20.33
N SER A 31 4.29 1.62 -19.55
CA SER A 31 3.47 0.57 -18.93
C SER A 31 2.75 -0.28 -19.97
N TRP A 32 2.22 0.33 -21.04
CA TRP A 32 1.63 -0.40 -22.15
C TRP A 32 2.65 -1.22 -22.91
N LEU A 33 3.84 -0.67 -23.16
CA LEU A 33 4.92 -1.41 -23.82
C LEU A 33 5.31 -2.67 -23.05
N VAL A 34 5.54 -2.54 -21.74
CA VAL A 34 5.87 -3.69 -20.87
C VAL A 34 4.71 -4.69 -20.83
N LEU A 35 3.47 -4.21 -20.74
CA LEU A 35 2.29 -5.08 -20.68
C LEU A 35 2.07 -5.84 -21.99
N VAL A 36 2.17 -5.18 -23.15
CA VAL A 36 2.04 -5.83 -24.46
C VAL A 36 3.17 -6.84 -24.67
N PHE A 37 4.40 -6.47 -24.36
CA PHE A 37 5.53 -7.40 -24.41
C PHE A 37 5.27 -8.62 -23.51
N SER A 38 4.87 -8.38 -22.26
CA SER A 38 4.63 -9.47 -21.32
C SER A 38 3.46 -10.37 -21.76
N ALA A 39 2.39 -9.79 -22.29
CA ALA A 39 1.25 -10.52 -22.82
C ALA A 39 1.63 -11.39 -24.02
N LEU A 40 2.40 -10.85 -24.97
CA LEU A 40 2.86 -11.61 -26.14
C LEU A 40 3.73 -12.80 -25.72
N PHE A 41 4.71 -12.58 -24.84
CA PHE A 41 5.56 -13.66 -24.35
C PHE A 41 4.77 -14.69 -23.52
N GLN A 42 3.80 -14.25 -22.71
CA GLN A 42 2.93 -15.17 -21.97
C GLN A 42 2.10 -16.06 -22.89
N ILE A 43 1.55 -15.51 -23.98
CA ILE A 43 0.78 -16.28 -24.96
C ILE A 43 1.67 -17.25 -25.74
N VAL A 44 2.87 -16.81 -26.16
CA VAL A 44 3.80 -17.63 -26.97
C VAL A 44 4.46 -18.73 -26.14
N LEU A 45 4.89 -18.45 -24.91
CA LEU A 45 5.59 -19.42 -24.07
C LEU A 45 4.63 -20.36 -23.33
N PHE A 46 3.40 -19.92 -23.03
CA PHE A 46 2.43 -20.67 -22.25
C PHE A 46 1.06 -20.70 -22.93
N ASP A 47 0.97 -21.43 -24.05
CA ASP A 47 -0.23 -21.54 -24.88
C ASP A 47 -1.29 -22.47 -24.24
N THR A 48 -2.05 -21.92 -23.30
CA THR A 48 -3.25 -22.58 -22.78
C THR A 48 -4.45 -21.64 -22.85
N LYS A 49 -5.64 -22.19 -23.09
CA LYS A 49 -6.89 -21.40 -23.20
C LYS A 49 -7.11 -20.52 -21.97
N ALA A 50 -6.87 -21.06 -20.77
CA ALA A 50 -7.00 -20.32 -19.52
C ALA A 50 -6.04 -19.14 -19.46
N ASN A 51 -4.75 -19.37 -19.78
CA ASN A 51 -3.75 -18.32 -19.77
C ASN A 51 -4.09 -17.19 -20.75
N ILE A 52 -4.49 -17.52 -21.99
CA ILE A 52 -4.87 -16.52 -23.01
C ILE A 52 -6.05 -15.66 -22.55
N ILE A 53 -7.10 -16.27 -21.99
CA ILE A 53 -8.28 -15.55 -21.50
C ILE A 53 -7.91 -14.62 -20.33
N CYS A 54 -7.11 -15.12 -19.37
CA CYS A 54 -6.63 -14.32 -18.25
C CYS A 54 -5.75 -13.15 -18.70
N VAL A 55 -4.85 -13.35 -19.68
CA VAL A 55 -4.04 -12.28 -20.30
C VAL A 55 -4.93 -11.23 -20.96
N GLY A 56 -5.97 -11.64 -21.70
CA GLY A 56 -6.97 -10.73 -22.28
C GLY A 56 -7.67 -9.89 -21.21
N CYS A 57 -8.04 -10.50 -20.09
CA CYS A 57 -8.62 -9.81 -18.94
C CYS A 57 -7.67 -8.75 -18.35
N VAL A 58 -6.37 -9.05 -18.25
CA VAL A 58 -5.35 -8.09 -17.78
C VAL A 58 -5.25 -6.89 -18.73
N ILE A 59 -5.23 -7.12 -20.05
CA ILE A 59 -5.16 -6.05 -21.06
C ILE A 59 -6.35 -5.10 -20.94
N ILE A 60 -7.58 -5.65 -20.89
CA ILE A 60 -8.81 -4.85 -20.78
C ILE A 60 -8.83 -4.08 -19.45
N SER A 61 -8.48 -4.74 -18.35
CA SER A 61 -8.40 -4.13 -17.02
C SER A 61 -7.43 -2.95 -16.99
N TRP A 62 -6.22 -3.11 -17.56
CA TRP A 62 -5.26 -2.02 -17.65
C TRP A 62 -5.71 -0.90 -18.59
N GLY A 63 -6.49 -1.24 -19.63
CA GLY A 63 -7.27 -0.32 -20.47
C GLY A 63 -8.12 0.64 -19.66
N ILE A 64 -8.98 0.08 -18.80
CA ILE A 64 -9.86 0.86 -17.92
C ILE A 64 -9.02 1.75 -16.99
N VAL A 65 -7.95 1.21 -16.41
CA VAL A 65 -7.13 1.92 -15.43
C VAL A 65 -6.41 3.12 -16.03
N THR A 66 -5.80 2.94 -17.19
CA THR A 66 -5.07 4.00 -17.87
C THR A 66 -6.01 5.11 -18.36
N CYS A 67 -7.22 4.76 -18.80
CA CYS A 67 -8.22 5.72 -19.25
C CYS A 67 -8.87 6.51 -18.10
N VAL A 68 -9.26 5.82 -17.02
CA VAL A 68 -10.06 6.42 -15.93
C VAL A 68 -9.18 7.01 -14.83
N PHE A 69 -8.21 6.25 -14.33
CA PHE A 69 -7.45 6.60 -13.13
C PHE A 69 -6.17 7.35 -13.46
N LEU A 70 -5.39 6.91 -14.46
CA LEU A 70 -4.15 7.58 -14.86
C LEU A 70 -4.37 8.80 -15.77
N SER A 71 -5.56 9.41 -15.71
CA SER A 71 -5.80 10.69 -16.36
C SER A 71 -5.29 11.86 -15.51
N ARG A 72 -4.83 12.93 -16.16
CA ARG A 72 -4.41 14.16 -15.46
C ARG A 72 -5.53 14.73 -14.60
N ALA A 73 -6.77 14.66 -15.08
CA ALA A 73 -7.94 15.16 -14.35
C ALA A 73 -8.18 14.38 -13.06
N SER A 74 -8.04 13.05 -13.10
CA SER A 74 -8.19 12.16 -11.94
C SER A 74 -7.09 12.39 -10.93
N LEU A 75 -5.82 12.39 -11.35
CA LEU A 75 -4.68 12.63 -10.47
C LEU A 75 -4.70 14.02 -9.83
N GLN A 76 -5.13 15.07 -10.54
CA GLN A 76 -5.16 16.43 -9.99
C GLN A 76 -6.34 16.71 -9.06
N LYS A 77 -7.44 15.94 -9.15
CA LYS A 77 -8.65 16.17 -8.35
C LYS A 77 -8.83 15.13 -7.23
N TYR A 78 -8.41 13.90 -7.47
CA TYR A 78 -8.65 12.73 -6.63
C TYR A 78 -7.39 11.84 -6.53
N PRO A 79 -6.22 12.41 -6.15
CA PRO A 79 -4.94 11.70 -6.22
C PRO A 79 -4.88 10.45 -5.34
N LEU A 80 -5.46 10.47 -4.13
CA LEU A 80 -5.34 9.35 -3.19
C LEU A 80 -6.29 8.21 -3.56
N SER A 81 -7.51 8.53 -3.98
CA SER A 81 -8.44 7.55 -4.56
C SER A 81 -7.89 6.91 -5.84
N THR A 82 -7.25 7.71 -6.70
CA THR A 82 -6.56 7.23 -7.91
C THR A 82 -5.42 6.29 -7.55
N PHE A 83 -4.64 6.62 -6.52
CA PHE A 83 -3.52 5.81 -6.06
C PHE A 83 -3.97 4.47 -5.45
N LEU A 84 -5.09 4.46 -4.71
CA LEU A 84 -5.73 3.24 -4.22
C LEU A 84 -6.12 2.31 -5.39
N MET A 85 -6.76 2.86 -6.42
CA MET A 85 -7.18 2.08 -7.59
C MET A 85 -6.00 1.57 -8.42
N LEU A 86 -4.91 2.34 -8.49
CA LEU A 86 -3.65 1.88 -9.07
C LEU A 86 -3.09 0.70 -8.27
N GLY A 87 -3.14 0.73 -6.94
CA GLY A 87 -2.68 -0.37 -6.09
C GLY A 87 -3.44 -1.68 -6.30
N PHE A 88 -4.77 -1.62 -6.32
CA PHE A 88 -5.59 -2.78 -6.65
C PHE A 88 -5.27 -3.34 -8.03
N SER A 89 -5.27 -2.48 -9.05
CA SER A 89 -5.09 -2.92 -10.42
C SER A 89 -3.68 -3.43 -10.70
N ALA A 90 -2.68 -2.82 -10.07
CA ALA A 90 -1.31 -3.28 -10.15
C ALA A 90 -1.15 -4.66 -9.52
N THR A 91 -1.71 -4.87 -8.32
CA THR A 91 -1.51 -6.13 -7.59
C THR A 91 -2.37 -7.31 -8.05
N GLN A 92 -3.50 -7.04 -8.71
CA GLN A 92 -4.39 -8.09 -9.23
C GLN A 92 -4.18 -8.40 -10.71
N PHE A 93 -3.65 -7.46 -11.50
CA PHE A 93 -3.53 -7.64 -12.95
C PHE A 93 -2.12 -7.42 -13.47
N TYR A 94 -1.57 -6.21 -13.26
CA TYR A 94 -0.34 -5.80 -13.94
C TYR A 94 0.90 -6.54 -13.43
N PHE A 95 1.13 -6.54 -12.11
CA PHE A 95 2.28 -7.16 -11.49
C PHE A 95 2.30 -8.69 -11.63
N PRO A 96 1.17 -9.41 -11.44
CA PRO A 96 1.15 -10.84 -11.74
C PRO A 96 1.63 -11.20 -13.14
N LEU A 97 1.16 -10.50 -14.18
CA LEU A 97 1.57 -10.74 -15.58
C LEU A 97 3.08 -10.57 -15.78
N VAL A 98 3.63 -9.49 -15.23
CA VAL A 98 5.05 -9.17 -15.41
C VAL A 98 5.93 -10.09 -14.57
N PHE A 99 5.58 -10.33 -13.31
CA PHE A 99 6.43 -11.09 -12.39
C PHE A 99 6.43 -12.59 -12.67
N THR A 100 5.28 -13.18 -13.02
CA THR A 100 5.25 -14.58 -13.44
C THR A 100 6.07 -14.81 -14.71
N LEU A 101 6.03 -13.87 -15.67
CA LEU A 101 6.87 -13.96 -16.87
C LEU A 101 8.36 -13.89 -16.55
N ILE A 102 8.78 -12.97 -15.67
CA ILE A 102 10.18 -12.84 -15.24
C ILE A 102 10.68 -14.13 -14.57
N GLU A 103 9.81 -14.81 -13.81
CA GLU A 103 10.11 -16.11 -13.19
C GLU A 103 9.97 -17.31 -14.15
N GLY A 104 9.60 -17.09 -15.41
CA GLY A 104 9.41 -18.16 -16.39
C GLY A 104 8.20 -19.05 -16.08
N LYS A 105 7.13 -18.48 -15.51
CA LYS A 105 5.89 -19.17 -15.14
C LYS A 105 4.70 -18.62 -15.92
N PRO A 106 3.67 -19.45 -16.19
CA PRO A 106 2.42 -18.95 -16.74
C PRO A 106 1.71 -18.02 -15.75
N LEU A 107 0.90 -17.07 -16.24
CA LEU A 107 0.08 -16.19 -15.38
C LEU A 107 -0.85 -17.00 -14.46
N ILE A 108 -1.31 -18.15 -14.93
CA ILE A 108 -2.19 -19.07 -14.19
C ILE A 108 -1.43 -20.08 -13.31
N PHE A 109 -0.13 -19.88 -13.10
CA PHE A 109 0.69 -20.79 -12.30
C PHE A 109 0.08 -21.02 -10.92
N ASN A 110 -0.10 -22.29 -10.56
CA ASN A 110 -0.64 -22.70 -9.28
C ASN A 110 -1.99 -22.07 -8.91
N LEU A 111 -2.84 -21.74 -9.90
CA LEU A 111 -4.22 -21.32 -9.65
C LEU A 111 -5.18 -22.49 -9.90
N ASP A 112 -6.00 -22.82 -8.91
CA ASP A 112 -7.00 -23.89 -9.00
C ASP A 112 -8.21 -23.44 -9.83
N LEU A 113 -8.59 -22.16 -9.71
CA LEU A 113 -9.76 -21.54 -10.33
C LEU A 113 -9.38 -20.29 -11.16
N PRO A 114 -8.49 -20.40 -12.17
CA PRO A 114 -7.96 -19.24 -12.89
C PRO A 114 -9.06 -18.38 -13.53
N TYR A 115 -10.10 -18.97 -14.10
CA TYR A 115 -11.20 -18.22 -14.70
C TYR A 115 -11.98 -17.39 -13.66
N GLU A 116 -12.27 -17.98 -12.50
CA GLU A 116 -13.05 -17.34 -11.44
C GLU A 116 -12.25 -16.20 -10.81
N VAL A 117 -10.97 -16.42 -10.53
CA VAL A 117 -10.09 -15.42 -9.93
C VAL A 117 -10.06 -14.14 -10.77
N PHE A 118 -9.86 -14.29 -12.08
CA PHE A 118 -9.82 -13.15 -13.00
C PHE A 118 -11.21 -12.54 -13.23
N LEU A 119 -12.28 -13.35 -13.26
CA LEU A 119 -13.65 -12.85 -13.36
C LEU A 119 -14.03 -12.00 -12.15
N HIS A 120 -13.83 -12.51 -10.93
CA HIS A 120 -14.13 -11.79 -9.69
C HIS A 120 -13.31 -10.50 -9.58
N SER A 121 -12.01 -10.56 -9.93
CA SER A 121 -11.15 -9.37 -9.92
C SER A 121 -11.62 -8.32 -10.94
N PHE A 122 -12.03 -8.76 -12.13
CA PHE A 122 -12.53 -7.88 -13.19
C PHE A 122 -13.86 -7.23 -12.83
N LEU A 123 -14.81 -8.00 -12.31
CA LEU A 123 -16.10 -7.49 -11.84
C LEU A 123 -15.92 -6.51 -10.68
N ALA A 124 -15.01 -6.82 -9.74
CA ALA A 124 -14.64 -5.89 -8.68
C ALA A 124 -14.06 -4.58 -9.27
N LEU A 125 -13.18 -4.64 -10.27
CA LEU A 125 -12.66 -3.45 -10.95
C LEU A 125 -13.78 -2.61 -11.59
N LEU A 126 -14.75 -3.24 -12.26
CA LEU A 126 -15.89 -2.53 -12.87
C LEU A 126 -16.75 -1.83 -11.82
N VAL A 127 -17.06 -2.51 -10.72
CA VAL A 127 -17.83 -1.95 -9.61
C VAL A 127 -17.08 -0.79 -8.96
N LEU A 128 -15.80 -0.97 -8.64
CA LEU A 128 -14.96 0.08 -8.06
C LEU A 128 -14.82 1.28 -8.99
N THR A 129 -14.71 1.06 -10.31
CA THR A 129 -14.69 2.12 -11.32
C THR A 129 -16.01 2.88 -11.34
N THR A 130 -17.13 2.16 -11.29
CA THR A 130 -18.47 2.77 -11.24
C THR A 130 -18.63 3.60 -9.96
N SER A 131 -18.26 3.05 -8.81
CA SER A 131 -18.27 3.77 -7.52
C SER A 131 -17.37 5.01 -7.53
N TYR A 132 -16.21 4.94 -8.17
CA TYR A 132 -15.34 6.10 -8.36
C TYR A 132 -16.00 7.18 -9.22
N LEU A 133 -16.66 6.81 -10.32
CA LEU A 133 -17.39 7.76 -11.16
C LEU A 133 -18.55 8.42 -10.42
N ILE A 134 -19.32 7.64 -9.65
CA ILE A 134 -20.40 8.15 -8.77
C ILE A 134 -19.82 9.10 -7.73
N TYR A 135 -18.74 8.69 -7.05
CA TYR A 135 -18.02 9.51 -6.08
C TYR A 135 -17.60 10.85 -6.68
N ARG A 136 -17.06 10.90 -7.91
CA ARG A 136 -16.65 12.16 -8.57
C ARG A 136 -17.79 13.15 -8.73
N VAL A 137 -19.02 12.66 -8.88
CA VAL A 137 -20.24 13.49 -8.96
C VAL A 137 -20.60 14.01 -7.57
N ILE A 138 -20.65 13.12 -6.56
CA ILE A 138 -21.03 13.44 -5.17
C ILE A 138 -20.00 14.35 -4.48
N ALA A 139 -18.72 14.13 -4.73
CA ALA A 139 -17.59 14.86 -4.15
C ALA A 139 -17.64 16.37 -4.34
N LYS A 140 -18.37 16.84 -5.36
CA LYS A 140 -18.58 18.27 -5.61
C LYS A 140 -19.40 18.95 -4.50
N ILE A 141 -20.20 18.20 -3.74
CA ILE A 141 -21.20 18.75 -2.81
C ILE A 141 -20.73 18.66 -1.34
N ASN A 142 -20.13 17.54 -0.92
CA ASN A 142 -19.96 17.22 0.51
C ASN A 142 -18.55 17.34 1.11
N ILE A 143 -17.49 17.56 0.30
CA ILE A 143 -16.10 17.56 0.80
C ILE A 143 -15.75 18.81 1.64
N ILE A 144 -16.52 19.88 1.52
CA ILE A 144 -16.17 21.21 2.07
C ILE A 144 -16.16 21.21 3.60
N ASN A 145 -17.11 20.54 4.26
CA ASN A 145 -17.28 20.63 5.71
C ASN A 145 -16.18 19.89 6.50
N ILE A 146 -15.86 18.64 6.14
CA ILE A 146 -14.82 17.86 6.84
C ILE A 146 -13.45 18.50 6.62
N ARG A 147 -13.18 18.97 5.40
CA ARG A 147 -11.91 19.63 5.07
C ARG A 147 -11.67 20.86 5.93
N SER A 148 -12.70 21.68 6.17
CA SER A 148 -12.59 22.87 7.02
C SER A 148 -12.10 22.53 8.43
N ILE A 149 -12.66 21.48 9.04
CA ILE A 149 -12.27 21.01 10.38
C ILE A 149 -10.80 20.57 10.40
N LEU A 150 -10.37 19.80 9.39
CA LEU A 150 -8.98 19.34 9.29
C LEU A 150 -7.99 20.47 8.99
N GLN A 151 -8.43 21.52 8.29
CA GLN A 151 -7.62 22.71 8.06
C GLN A 151 -7.41 23.50 9.35
N GLN A 152 -8.48 23.70 10.13
CA GLN A 152 -8.41 24.38 11.43
C GLN A 152 -7.53 23.63 12.45
N SER A 153 -7.51 22.29 12.40
CA SER A 153 -6.70 21.46 13.29
C SER A 153 -5.19 21.49 13.00
N GLY A 154 -4.78 22.09 11.87
CA GLY A 154 -3.39 22.20 11.46
C GLY A 154 -2.85 20.97 10.72
N ILE A 155 -3.68 20.00 10.33
CA ILE A 155 -3.24 18.75 9.68
C ILE A 155 -2.48 18.98 8.36
N PHE A 156 -2.81 20.05 7.65
CA PHE A 156 -2.13 20.43 6.41
C PHE A 156 -0.85 21.24 6.64
N SER A 157 -0.58 21.71 7.85
CA SER A 157 0.64 22.48 8.14
C SER A 157 1.87 21.59 7.98
N PRO A 158 2.96 22.08 7.37
CA PRO A 158 4.09 21.24 7.03
C PRO A 158 4.92 21.00 8.30
N PRO A 159 5.20 19.75 8.69
CA PRO A 159 6.08 19.49 9.81
C PRO A 159 7.49 20.00 9.50
N SER A 160 8.09 20.70 10.47
CA SER A 160 9.50 21.10 10.42
C SER A 160 10.43 19.88 10.50
N LYS A 161 11.68 20.02 10.05
CA LYS A 161 12.69 18.96 10.14
C LYS A 161 12.89 18.43 11.57
N SER A 162 12.81 19.29 12.57
CA SER A 162 12.87 18.90 13.99
C SER A 162 11.67 18.05 14.39
N GLN A 163 10.46 18.42 13.95
CA GLN A 163 9.26 17.61 14.18
C GLN A 163 9.37 16.24 13.50
N LEU A 164 9.87 16.18 12.26
CA LEU A 164 10.10 14.91 11.57
C LEU A 164 11.03 13.97 12.36
N TRP A 165 12.10 14.51 12.96
CA TRP A 165 12.99 13.75 13.84
C TRP A 165 12.30 13.27 15.11
N ILE A 166 11.52 14.12 15.78
CA ILE A 166 10.77 13.74 16.99
C ILE A 166 9.75 12.64 16.66
N MET A 167 9.00 12.79 15.56
CA MET A 167 8.07 11.76 15.06
C MET A 167 8.81 10.45 14.77
N GLY A 168 9.95 10.53 14.10
CA GLY A 168 10.84 9.40 13.80
C GLY A 168 11.28 8.64 15.05
N LEU A 169 11.80 9.38 16.03
CA LEU A 169 12.25 8.80 17.30
C LEU A 169 11.09 8.17 18.08
N CYS A 170 9.94 8.84 18.17
CA CYS A 170 8.74 8.27 18.79
C CYS A 170 8.35 6.94 18.11
N GLY A 171 8.33 6.90 16.78
CA GLY A 171 7.99 5.67 16.07
C GLY A 171 9.01 4.55 16.29
N VAL A 172 10.32 4.84 16.31
CA VAL A 172 11.36 3.83 16.59
C VAL A 172 11.26 3.32 18.03
N LEU A 173 11.00 4.20 19.00
CA LEU A 173 10.79 3.82 20.39
C LEU A 173 9.54 2.97 20.56
N SER A 174 8.44 3.31 19.88
CA SER A 174 7.22 2.49 19.86
C SER A 174 7.47 1.13 19.23
N MET A 175 8.21 1.08 18.12
CA MET A 175 8.64 -0.16 17.48
C MET A 175 9.47 -1.00 18.45
N PHE A 176 10.50 -0.42 19.07
CA PHE A 176 11.33 -1.08 20.07
C PHE A 176 10.52 -1.60 21.27
N TYR A 177 9.62 -0.78 21.82
CA TYR A 177 8.74 -1.17 22.93
C TYR A 177 7.86 -2.38 22.57
N VAL A 178 7.14 -2.29 21.45
CA VAL A 178 6.25 -3.38 20.99
C VAL A 178 7.08 -4.62 20.63
N TYR A 179 8.34 -4.45 20.24
CA TYR A 179 9.17 -5.52 19.69
C TYR A 179 10.00 -6.26 20.73
N VAL A 180 10.38 -5.56 21.80
CA VAL A 180 11.26 -6.08 22.84
C VAL A 180 10.49 -6.36 24.13
N PHE A 181 9.54 -5.50 24.51
CA PHE A 181 8.89 -5.57 25.83
C PHE A 181 7.45 -6.09 25.79
N SER A 182 6.69 -5.76 24.75
CA SER A 182 5.30 -6.20 24.68
C SER A 182 5.18 -7.67 24.27
N ARG A 183 4.38 -8.43 25.04
CA ARG A 183 3.94 -9.80 24.66
C ARG A 183 3.02 -9.80 23.44
N THR A 184 2.36 -8.66 23.17
CA THR A 184 1.43 -8.46 22.02
C THR A 184 2.17 -8.26 20.69
N GLY A 185 3.50 -8.27 20.71
CA GLY A 185 4.29 -8.27 19.49
C GLY A 185 3.97 -9.41 18.51
N TRP A 186 3.29 -10.45 18.97
CA TRP A 186 2.96 -11.62 18.17
C TRP A 186 1.43 -11.85 18.11
N GLU A 187 0.69 -11.14 18.97
CA GLU A 187 -0.75 -11.19 19.25
C GLU A 187 -1.61 -10.22 18.41
N VAL A 188 -2.62 -10.66 17.66
CA VAL A 188 -3.74 -9.74 17.30
C VAL A 188 -4.56 -9.39 18.56
N THR A 189 -4.41 -10.16 19.63
CA THR A 189 -4.86 -9.90 21.00
C THR A 189 -3.79 -9.18 21.82
N GLY A 190 -4.21 -8.21 22.62
CA GLY A 190 -3.29 -7.41 23.42
C GLY A 190 -3.98 -6.30 24.19
N SER A 191 -3.32 -5.81 25.25
CA SER A 191 -3.81 -4.67 26.04
C SER A 191 -4.06 -3.47 25.11
N ALA A 192 -5.10 -2.69 25.42
CA ALA A 192 -5.45 -1.51 24.64
C ALA A 192 -4.28 -0.49 24.56
N SER A 193 -3.44 -0.45 25.60
CA SER A 193 -2.21 0.35 25.64
C SER A 193 -1.20 -0.06 24.58
N ASP A 194 -0.96 -1.36 24.40
CA ASP A 194 0.08 -1.86 23.51
C ASP A 194 -0.32 -1.67 22.05
N LYS A 195 -1.61 -1.90 21.74
CA LYS A 195 -2.20 -1.61 20.43
C LYS A 195 -2.17 -0.11 20.12
N PHE A 196 -2.38 0.76 21.12
CA PHE A 196 -2.25 2.20 20.94
C PHE A 196 -0.80 2.60 20.65
N ILE A 197 0.20 2.04 21.34
CA ILE A 197 1.62 2.32 21.07
C ILE A 197 2.02 1.85 19.67
N GLN A 198 1.50 0.71 19.21
CA GLN A 198 1.74 0.20 17.86
C GLN A 198 1.33 1.19 16.76
N THR A 199 0.32 2.03 17.01
CA THR A 199 -0.15 3.05 16.03
C THR A 199 0.92 4.09 15.69
N PHE A 200 1.95 4.24 16.53
CA PHE A 200 3.03 5.18 16.28
C PHE A 200 4.16 4.63 15.41
N ILE A 201 4.22 3.30 15.18
CA ILE A 201 5.28 2.67 14.38
C ILE A 201 5.43 3.30 12.98
N PRO A 202 4.36 3.65 12.23
CA PRO A 202 4.50 4.31 10.93
C PRO A 202 5.30 5.62 10.96
N PHE A 203 5.32 6.35 12.08
CA PHE A 203 6.09 7.59 12.22
C PHE A 203 7.59 7.37 12.26
N SER A 204 8.07 6.14 12.49
CA SER A 204 9.51 5.84 12.50
C SER A 204 10.20 6.20 11.18
N TYR A 205 9.43 6.45 10.12
CA TYR A 205 9.95 6.81 8.81
C TYR A 205 9.70 8.28 8.43
N ALA A 206 9.11 9.06 9.33
CA ALA A 206 8.86 10.49 9.11
C ALA A 206 10.11 11.28 8.66
N PRO A 207 11.33 11.04 9.18
CA PRO A 207 12.54 11.72 8.70
C PRO A 207 12.80 11.57 7.19
N TYR A 208 12.49 10.41 6.60
CA TYR A 208 12.72 10.19 5.17
C TYR A 208 11.80 11.05 4.28
N PHE A 209 10.67 11.52 4.80
CA PHE A 209 9.76 12.37 4.04
C PHE A 209 10.31 13.79 3.82
N ALA A 210 11.42 14.18 4.46
CA ALA A 210 12.10 15.43 4.15
C ALA A 210 12.53 15.53 2.66
N TYR A 211 12.77 14.38 1.99
CA TYR A 211 13.04 14.34 0.54
C TYR A 211 11.77 14.51 -0.31
N CYS A 212 10.60 14.31 0.29
CA CYS A 212 9.28 14.46 -0.33
C CYS A 212 8.58 15.78 0.05
N GLY A 213 9.34 16.75 0.62
CA GLY A 213 8.85 18.03 1.16
C GLY A 213 7.83 18.77 0.28
N LYS A 214 8.10 18.81 -1.03
CA LYS A 214 7.29 19.56 -1.99
C LYS A 214 5.84 19.10 -2.06
N LEU A 215 5.53 17.86 -1.67
CA LEU A 215 4.18 17.32 -1.68
C LEU A 215 3.31 17.81 -0.52
N TYR A 216 3.91 18.16 0.62
CA TYR A 216 3.18 18.64 1.80
C TYR A 216 3.45 20.11 2.14
N GLY A 217 4.19 20.83 1.28
CA GLY A 217 4.44 22.27 1.37
C GLY A 217 5.76 22.67 2.03
N ASP A 218 6.73 21.74 2.17
CA ASP A 218 8.10 22.08 2.58
C ASP A 218 9.04 22.15 1.37
N HIS A 219 9.59 23.34 1.12
CA HIS A 219 10.52 23.59 0.01
C HIS A 219 11.99 23.54 0.43
N THR A 220 12.28 23.29 1.71
CA THR A 220 13.64 23.32 2.23
C THR A 220 14.38 22.00 1.95
N LYS A 221 15.54 22.08 1.31
CA LYS A 221 16.36 20.88 1.06
C LYS A 221 17.05 20.38 2.35
N PRO A 222 17.22 19.06 2.53
CA PRO A 222 18.07 18.53 3.59
C PRO A 222 19.54 18.89 3.33
N ASN A 223 20.29 19.17 4.40
CA ASN A 223 21.72 19.50 4.33
C ASN A 223 22.59 18.23 4.46
N ARG A 224 23.91 18.35 4.29
CA ARG A 224 24.83 17.20 4.37
C ARG A 224 24.76 16.47 5.72
N ALA A 225 24.65 17.22 6.82
CA ALA A 225 24.51 16.63 8.15
C ALA A 225 23.23 15.79 8.29
N TYR A 226 22.11 16.27 7.74
CA TYR A 226 20.85 15.53 7.71
C TYR A 226 21.00 14.17 7.01
N ASN A 227 21.72 14.12 5.89
CA ASN A 227 21.96 12.88 5.16
C ASN A 227 22.78 11.87 5.98
N ILE A 228 23.78 12.33 6.73
CA ILE A 228 24.58 11.48 7.62
C ILE A 228 23.69 10.92 8.73
N PHE A 229 22.87 11.76 9.37
CA PHE A 229 21.95 11.30 10.42
C PHE A 229 20.90 10.33 9.91
N ILE A 230 20.36 10.55 8.70
CA ILE A 230 19.46 9.59 8.05
C ILE A 230 20.14 8.24 7.86
N CYS A 231 21.40 8.22 7.42
CA CYS A 231 22.13 6.97 7.22
C CYS A 231 22.32 6.19 8.53
N VAL A 232 22.70 6.89 9.62
CA VAL A 232 22.80 6.29 10.96
C VAL A 232 21.43 5.78 11.43
N PHE A 233 20.38 6.57 11.21
CA PHE A 233 19.02 6.22 11.56
C PHE A 233 18.49 5.00 10.80
N THR A 234 18.87 4.83 9.51
CA THR A 234 18.59 3.63 8.73
C THR A 234 19.24 2.39 9.33
N ILE A 235 20.50 2.49 9.78
CA ILE A 235 21.20 1.38 10.43
C ILE A 235 20.48 0.98 11.72
N VAL A 236 20.09 1.94 12.55
CA VAL A 236 19.33 1.66 13.79
C VAL A 236 18.00 0.97 13.48
N LEU A 237 17.23 1.47 12.51
CA LEU A 237 15.98 0.86 12.07
C LEU A 237 16.16 -0.58 11.57
N PHE A 238 17.23 -0.82 10.80
CA PHE A 238 17.56 -2.14 10.30
C PHE A 238 17.86 -3.12 11.44
N LEU A 239 18.67 -2.72 12.42
CA LEU A 239 18.98 -3.53 13.60
C LEU A 239 17.73 -3.85 14.44
N VAL A 240 16.86 -2.87 14.68
CA VAL A 240 15.59 -3.07 15.40
C VAL A 240 14.67 -4.04 14.64
N SER A 241 14.63 -3.95 13.32
CA SER A 241 13.81 -4.83 12.47
C SER A 241 14.34 -6.27 12.44
N MET A 242 15.67 -6.44 12.40
CA MET A 242 16.33 -7.75 12.50
C MET A 242 16.04 -8.42 13.85
N GLY A 243 16.04 -7.66 14.96
CA GLY A 243 15.77 -8.19 16.30
C GLY A 243 14.38 -8.84 16.46
N ARG A 244 13.42 -8.55 15.58
CA ARG A 244 12.09 -9.21 15.54
C ARG A 244 11.93 -10.21 14.41
N ASN A 245 12.94 -10.40 13.54
CA ASN A 245 12.82 -11.25 12.36
C ASN A 245 11.62 -10.79 11.46
N SER A 246 11.28 -9.49 11.49
CA SER A 246 10.12 -8.94 10.76
C SER A 246 10.58 -8.08 9.61
N ARG A 247 11.00 -8.76 8.52
CA ARG A 247 11.31 -8.15 7.21
C ARG A 247 10.21 -7.22 6.70
N ALA A 248 8.96 -7.50 7.07
CA ALA A 248 7.80 -6.70 6.67
C ALA A 248 7.82 -5.30 7.29
N ALA A 249 8.18 -5.19 8.56
CA ALA A 249 8.11 -3.96 9.32
C ALA A 249 9.11 -2.91 8.81
N PHE A 250 10.28 -3.35 8.36
CA PHE A 250 11.28 -2.50 7.70
C PHE A 250 10.75 -1.98 6.35
N MET A 251 10.20 -2.87 5.53
CA MET A 251 9.86 -2.57 4.13
C MET A 251 8.62 -1.71 3.94
N LEU A 252 7.56 -1.94 4.74
CA LEU A 252 6.25 -1.32 4.52
C LEU A 252 6.31 0.21 4.50
N SER A 253 7.24 0.80 5.24
CA SER A 253 7.29 2.25 5.37
C SER A 253 8.33 2.93 4.48
N PHE A 254 9.40 2.24 4.08
CA PHE A 254 10.21 2.68 2.93
C PHE A 254 9.37 2.69 1.66
N THR A 255 8.43 1.75 1.56
CA THR A 255 7.44 1.72 0.47
C THR A 255 6.59 3.00 0.46
N ALA A 256 6.20 3.55 1.62
CA ALA A 256 5.43 4.80 1.67
C ALA A 256 6.20 6.01 1.13
N VAL A 257 7.51 6.08 1.41
CA VAL A 257 8.41 7.10 0.85
C VAL A 257 8.54 6.93 -0.67
N GLY A 258 8.74 5.69 -1.14
CA GLY A 258 8.80 5.36 -2.55
C GLY A 258 7.51 5.70 -3.30
N PHE A 259 6.36 5.36 -2.71
CA PHE A 259 5.04 5.72 -3.21
C PHE A 259 4.78 7.22 -3.23
N SER A 260 5.24 7.95 -2.20
CA SER A 260 5.18 9.42 -2.20
C SER A 260 5.96 10.00 -3.37
N TYR A 261 7.19 9.51 -3.57
CA TYR A 261 8.02 9.95 -4.68
C TYR A 261 7.38 9.62 -6.04
N GLY A 262 6.90 8.39 -6.20
CA GLY A 262 6.17 7.94 -7.40
C GLY A 262 4.93 8.78 -7.70
N LEU A 263 4.11 9.06 -6.68
CA LEU A 263 2.96 9.95 -6.81
C LEU A 263 3.38 11.36 -7.22
N GLY A 264 4.45 11.89 -6.63
CA GLY A 264 5.01 13.19 -7.03
C GLY A 264 5.53 13.24 -8.47
N LEU A 265 5.99 12.11 -9.03
CA LEU A 265 6.34 12.02 -10.45
C LEU A 265 5.10 12.01 -11.34
N LEU A 266 4.07 11.23 -10.97
CA LEU A 266 2.80 11.18 -11.69
C LEU A 266 2.11 12.55 -11.72
N LEU A 267 2.24 13.32 -10.64
CA LEU A 267 1.73 14.69 -10.53
C LEU A 267 2.62 15.75 -11.19
N GLY A 268 3.82 15.39 -11.66
CA GLY A 268 4.78 16.33 -12.24
C GLY A 268 5.47 17.27 -11.24
N VAL A 269 5.35 17.01 -9.94
CA VAL A 269 6.03 17.76 -8.86
C VAL A 269 7.55 17.54 -8.92
N TYR A 270 7.94 16.31 -9.25
CA TYR A 270 9.33 15.93 -9.48
C TYR A 270 9.60 15.73 -10.97
N LYS A 271 10.77 16.17 -11.43
CA LYS A 271 11.25 15.96 -12.79
C LYS A 271 12.44 15.00 -12.73
N ILE A 272 12.35 13.85 -13.40
CA ILE A 272 13.46 12.91 -13.54
C ILE A 272 13.87 12.81 -15.01
N LYS A 273 15.18 12.77 -15.24
CA LYS A 273 15.76 12.24 -16.48
C LYS A 273 15.93 10.73 -16.31
N ILE A 274 14.88 9.95 -16.61
CA ILE A 274 14.82 8.50 -16.28
C ILE A 274 15.98 7.74 -16.95
N LEU A 275 16.37 8.18 -18.15
CA LEU A 275 17.42 7.59 -18.97
C LEU A 275 18.84 8.14 -18.69
N SER A 276 19.07 8.78 -17.54
CA SER A 276 20.43 9.10 -17.12
C SER A 276 21.14 7.82 -16.71
N TRP A 277 22.35 7.55 -17.22
CA TRP A 277 23.16 6.38 -16.84
C TRP A 277 23.28 6.20 -15.32
N LYS A 278 23.48 7.29 -14.58
CA LYS A 278 23.52 7.26 -13.10
C LYS A 278 22.24 6.69 -12.49
N ASN A 279 21.08 7.06 -13.02
CA ASN A 279 19.78 6.60 -12.54
C ASN A 279 19.54 5.13 -12.92
N ILE A 280 19.95 4.72 -14.12
CA ILE A 280 19.87 3.32 -14.56
C ILE A 280 20.70 2.43 -13.64
N VAL A 281 21.95 2.81 -13.34
CA VAL A 281 22.81 2.07 -12.41
C VAL A 281 22.19 1.97 -11.02
N ILE A 282 21.64 3.07 -10.48
CA ILE A 282 20.95 3.06 -9.18
C ILE A 282 19.76 2.10 -9.19
N VAL A 283 18.95 2.11 -10.25
CA VAL A 283 17.80 1.20 -10.39
C VAL A 283 18.25 -0.25 -10.47
N LEU A 284 19.26 -0.56 -11.29
CA LEU A 284 19.79 -1.92 -11.43
C LEU A 284 20.38 -2.45 -10.11
N VAL A 285 21.16 -1.64 -9.40
CA VAL A 285 21.70 -1.99 -8.08
C VAL A 285 20.57 -2.21 -7.07
N GLY A 286 19.55 -1.35 -7.09
CA GLY A 286 18.37 -1.51 -6.24
C GLY A 286 17.62 -2.81 -6.53
N VAL A 287 17.36 -3.10 -7.80
CA VAL A 287 16.71 -4.35 -8.24
C VAL A 287 17.54 -5.57 -7.84
N TRP A 288 18.84 -5.57 -8.07
CA TRP A 288 19.75 -6.64 -7.65
C TRP A 288 19.72 -6.86 -6.13
N LEU A 289 19.73 -5.77 -5.35
CA LEU A 289 19.68 -5.82 -3.90
C LEU A 289 18.39 -6.47 -3.38
N PHE A 290 17.24 -6.15 -3.99
CA PHE A 290 15.94 -6.73 -3.61
C PHE A 290 15.73 -8.16 -4.11
N ILE A 291 16.24 -8.51 -5.30
CA ILE A 291 16.09 -9.86 -5.85
C ILE A 291 17.05 -10.86 -5.20
N GLY A 292 18.28 -10.45 -4.87
CA GLY A 292 19.31 -11.33 -4.31
C GLY A 292 19.46 -11.18 -2.79
N PRO A 293 20.39 -10.35 -2.29
CA PRO A 293 20.79 -10.35 -0.87
C PRO A 293 19.63 -10.15 0.11
N MET A 294 18.71 -9.23 -0.18
CA MET A 294 17.56 -9.01 0.70
C MET A 294 16.60 -10.19 0.70
N SER A 295 16.49 -10.92 -0.41
CA SER A 295 15.58 -12.06 -0.56
C SER A 295 16.11 -13.24 0.25
N ASP A 296 17.42 -13.49 0.14
CA ASP A 296 18.14 -14.49 0.93
C ASP A 296 18.07 -14.20 2.43
N LEU A 297 18.28 -12.94 2.83
CA LEU A 297 18.11 -12.52 4.22
C LEU A 297 16.66 -12.75 4.67
N GLY A 298 15.69 -12.47 3.80
CA GLY A 298 14.29 -12.75 4.03
C GLY A 298 14.00 -14.24 4.23
N THR A 299 14.62 -15.13 3.44
CA THR A 299 14.49 -16.59 3.58
C THR A 299 15.16 -17.09 4.85
N ALA A 300 16.38 -16.65 5.13
CA ALA A 300 17.11 -16.97 6.36
C ALA A 300 16.32 -16.59 7.61
N MET A 301 15.66 -15.42 7.60
CA MET A 301 14.75 -15.03 8.68
C MET A 301 13.63 -16.06 8.89
N VAL A 302 13.02 -16.56 7.82
CA VAL A 302 11.93 -17.55 7.92
C VAL A 302 12.43 -18.90 8.43
N ILE A 303 13.59 -19.37 7.99
CA ILE A 303 14.20 -20.63 8.46
C ILE A 303 14.34 -20.65 9.99
N VAL A 304 14.78 -19.54 10.58
CA VAL A 304 15.01 -19.43 12.03
C VAL A 304 13.73 -19.04 12.79
N ARG A 305 12.62 -18.78 12.09
CA ARG A 305 11.39 -18.21 12.68
C ARG A 305 10.77 -19.10 13.75
N GLU A 306 10.82 -20.42 13.61
CA GLU A 306 10.22 -21.33 14.60
C GLU A 306 10.94 -21.28 15.95
N GLN A 307 12.25 -21.05 15.94
CA GLN A 307 13.10 -21.01 17.14
C GLN A 307 13.02 -19.66 17.87
N ARG A 308 12.37 -18.64 17.29
CA ARG A 308 12.35 -17.27 17.83
C ARG A 308 11.71 -17.11 19.21
N HIS A 309 10.91 -18.09 19.63
CA HIS A 309 10.24 -18.12 20.93
C HIS A 309 11.10 -18.80 22.01
N SER A 310 12.03 -19.66 21.62
CA SER A 310 12.89 -20.43 22.53
C SER A 310 14.29 -19.85 22.71
N ILE A 311 14.70 -18.89 21.88
CA ILE A 311 16.06 -18.31 21.90
C ILE A 311 16.08 -16.80 22.21
N SER A 312 17.22 -16.34 22.74
CA SER A 312 17.44 -14.91 23.00
C SER A 312 17.52 -14.11 21.69
N LYS A 313 17.25 -12.80 21.73
CA LYS A 313 17.28 -11.95 20.53
C LYS A 313 18.67 -11.83 19.89
N GLN A 314 19.73 -11.87 20.70
CA GLN A 314 21.10 -11.88 20.18
C GLN A 314 21.39 -13.19 19.45
N GLU A 315 20.93 -14.32 20.00
CA GLU A 315 21.07 -15.63 19.39
C GLU A 315 20.26 -15.74 18.09
N LEU A 316 19.04 -15.19 18.08
CA LEU A 316 18.21 -15.10 16.88
C LEU A 316 18.92 -14.34 15.74
N ILE A 317 19.60 -13.23 16.04
CA ILE A 317 20.36 -12.46 15.05
C ILE A 317 21.54 -13.28 14.54
N LYS A 318 22.29 -13.95 15.42
CA LYS A 318 23.42 -14.81 15.04
C LYS A 318 22.98 -15.96 14.14
N GLN A 319 21.94 -16.70 14.53
CA GLN A 319 21.40 -17.79 13.73
C GLN A 319 20.86 -17.31 12.38
N THR A 320 20.18 -16.16 12.34
CA THR A 320 19.72 -15.55 11.08
C THR A 320 20.90 -15.22 10.17
N PHE A 321 22.01 -14.72 10.72
CA PHE A 321 23.22 -14.41 9.95
C PHE A 321 23.92 -15.69 9.46
N SER A 322 24.02 -16.72 10.29
CA SER A 322 24.56 -18.03 9.89
C SER A 322 23.72 -18.66 8.76
N ALA A 323 22.39 -18.66 8.89
CA ALA A 323 21.48 -19.14 7.85
C ALA A 323 21.54 -18.29 6.56
N PHE A 324 21.88 -17.00 6.66
CA PHE A 324 22.06 -16.14 5.49
C PHE A 324 23.32 -16.48 4.67
N LEU A 325 24.39 -16.91 5.36
CA LEU A 325 25.64 -17.34 4.74
C LEU A 325 25.52 -18.73 4.11
N ASP A 326 24.65 -19.59 4.66
CA ASP A 326 24.36 -20.92 4.13
C ASP A 326 23.39 -20.85 2.93
N LYS A 327 23.95 -20.76 1.72
CA LYS A 327 23.16 -20.70 0.47
C LYS A 327 22.46 -22.01 0.14
N GLU A 328 23.04 -23.14 0.54
CA GLU A 328 22.46 -24.46 0.30
C GLU A 328 21.21 -24.65 1.16
N ALA A 329 21.24 -24.26 2.44
CA ALA A 329 20.06 -24.30 3.30
C ALA A 329 18.92 -23.39 2.79
N ILE A 330 19.26 -22.20 2.28
CA ILE A 330 18.28 -21.28 1.67
C ILE A 330 17.63 -21.92 0.44
N GLN A 331 18.43 -22.53 -0.43
CA GLN A 331 17.94 -23.16 -1.64
C GLN A 331 17.08 -24.39 -1.31
N ALA A 332 17.56 -25.27 -0.43
CA ALA A 332 16.82 -26.44 0.03
C ALA A 332 15.48 -26.06 0.67
N TYR A 333 15.45 -25.00 1.48
CA TYR A 333 14.19 -24.50 2.05
C TYR A 333 13.22 -23.98 0.99
N ARG A 334 13.71 -23.28 -0.04
CA ARG A 334 12.87 -22.79 -1.15
C ARG A 334 12.31 -23.95 -1.96
N GLU A 335 13.12 -24.97 -2.22
CA GLU A 335 12.71 -26.17 -2.93
C GLU A 335 11.69 -26.97 -2.10
N SER A 336 11.92 -27.18 -0.80
CA SER A 336 10.97 -27.90 0.06
C SER A 336 9.62 -27.19 0.16
N ASN A 337 9.61 -25.85 0.24
CA ASN A 337 8.36 -25.08 0.27
C ASN A 337 7.59 -25.10 -1.06
N ARG A 338 8.27 -25.32 -2.20
CA ARG A 338 7.59 -25.43 -3.50
C ARG A 338 6.82 -26.74 -3.68
N TYR A 339 7.14 -27.78 -2.90
CA TYR A 339 6.57 -29.12 -3.05
C TYR A 339 5.73 -29.58 -1.85
N GLN A 340 5.46 -28.71 -0.87
CA GLN A 340 4.53 -29.06 0.20
C GLN A 340 3.09 -28.97 -0.29
N GLU A 341 2.46 -30.13 -0.51
CA GLU A 341 1.00 -30.23 -0.67
C GLU A 341 0.32 -30.00 0.69
N THR A 342 0.14 -28.75 1.06
CA THR A 342 -0.73 -28.36 2.17
C THR A 342 -2.11 -28.01 1.64
N ALA A 343 -3.15 -28.25 2.45
CA ALA A 343 -4.52 -27.78 2.15
C ALA A 343 -4.62 -26.24 1.99
N TRP A 344 -3.56 -25.51 2.35
CA TRP A 344 -3.40 -24.08 2.09
C TRP A 344 -1.99 -23.81 1.55
N ASP A 345 -1.87 -23.61 0.24
CA ASP A 345 -0.65 -23.23 -0.47
C ASP A 345 -0.66 -21.77 -0.98
N GLU A 346 0.26 -20.94 -0.49
CA GLU A 346 0.43 -19.54 -0.91
C GLU A 346 1.47 -19.35 -2.04
N ALA A 347 2.02 -20.42 -2.60
CA ALA A 347 3.07 -20.37 -3.61
C ALA A 347 2.52 -19.83 -4.94
N TYR A 348 2.98 -18.64 -5.33
CA TYR A 348 2.65 -18.05 -6.63
C TYR A 348 3.90 -17.45 -7.30
N LEU A 349 4.63 -16.63 -6.53
CA LEU A 349 5.93 -16.10 -6.92
C LEU A 349 7.02 -16.65 -5.99
N ASP A 350 8.19 -16.95 -6.55
CA ASP A 350 9.34 -17.45 -5.81
C ASP A 350 10.00 -16.34 -4.99
N ASN A 351 10.02 -15.12 -5.54
CA ASN A 351 10.60 -14.00 -4.84
C ASN A 351 9.62 -13.44 -3.79
N VAL A 352 10.05 -13.52 -2.54
CA VAL A 352 9.29 -13.08 -1.37
C VAL A 352 8.85 -11.61 -1.42
N PHE A 353 9.61 -10.73 -2.09
CA PHE A 353 9.25 -9.32 -2.22
C PHE A 353 8.22 -9.08 -3.31
N THR A 354 8.39 -9.70 -4.47
CA THR A 354 7.41 -9.58 -5.57
C THR A 354 6.09 -10.26 -5.21
N ALA A 355 6.12 -11.35 -4.43
CA ALA A 355 4.94 -12.02 -3.87
C ALA A 355 4.00 -11.06 -3.11
N ARG A 356 4.52 -10.03 -2.44
CA ARG A 356 3.70 -9.04 -1.71
C ARG A 356 2.90 -8.10 -2.61
N PHE A 357 3.25 -8.08 -3.89
CA PHE A 357 2.62 -7.27 -4.90
C PHE A 357 1.76 -8.10 -5.85
N ALA A 358 1.53 -9.39 -5.56
CA ALA A 358 0.65 -10.28 -6.31
C ALA A 358 -0.29 -11.01 -5.34
N ASN A 359 -1.59 -10.72 -5.43
CA ASN A 359 -2.58 -11.25 -4.47
C ASN A 359 -3.50 -12.33 -5.06
N LEU A 360 -3.18 -12.83 -6.27
CA LEU A 360 -4.04 -13.77 -6.99
C LEU A 360 -4.21 -15.09 -6.26
N LYS A 361 -3.16 -15.65 -5.63
CA LYS A 361 -3.28 -16.94 -4.93
C LYS A 361 -4.17 -16.85 -3.69
N TYR A 362 -4.13 -15.75 -2.94
CA TYR A 362 -5.07 -15.51 -1.84
C TYR A 362 -6.53 -15.48 -2.32
N ASN A 363 -6.76 -14.88 -3.50
CA ASN A 363 -8.07 -14.86 -4.14
C ASN A 363 -8.53 -16.26 -4.55
N ASP A 364 -7.65 -17.01 -5.22
CA ASP A 364 -7.84 -18.39 -5.65
C ASP A 364 -8.24 -19.30 -4.50
N GLN A 365 -7.40 -19.36 -3.45
CA GLN A 365 -7.67 -20.20 -2.28
C GLN A 365 -8.98 -19.81 -1.58
N SER A 366 -9.24 -18.51 -1.43
CA SER A 366 -10.47 -18.05 -0.79
C SER A 366 -11.71 -18.43 -1.61
N LEU A 367 -11.63 -18.42 -2.95
CA LEU A 367 -12.72 -18.84 -3.83
C LEU A 367 -12.90 -20.36 -3.82
N THR A 368 -11.81 -21.13 -3.79
CA THR A 368 -11.85 -22.59 -3.67
C THR A 368 -12.55 -23.00 -2.37
N LEU A 369 -12.13 -22.44 -1.23
CA LEU A 369 -12.78 -22.71 0.05
C LEU A 369 -14.23 -22.20 0.10
N SER A 370 -14.54 -21.08 -0.56
CA SER A 370 -15.92 -20.60 -0.68
C SER A 370 -16.82 -21.61 -1.39
N LYS A 371 -16.30 -22.33 -2.39
CA LYS A 371 -17.05 -23.38 -3.10
C LYS A 371 -17.28 -24.61 -2.21
N GLU A 372 -16.32 -24.97 -1.36
CA GLU A 372 -16.45 -26.07 -0.40
C GLU A 372 -17.49 -25.78 0.69
N VAL A 373 -17.48 -24.55 1.21
CA VAL A 373 -18.37 -24.09 2.30
C VAL A 373 -19.79 -23.76 1.82
N GLY A 374 -19.94 -23.49 0.52
CA GLY A 374 -21.18 -23.03 -0.11
C GLY A 374 -21.41 -21.53 0.00
N ASP A 375 -22.11 -20.97 -0.99
CA ASP A 375 -22.47 -19.56 -1.04
C ASP A 375 -23.42 -19.18 0.10
N LYS A 376 -23.24 -17.97 0.67
CA LYS A 376 -24.08 -17.42 1.75
C LYS A 376 -24.14 -18.31 2.99
N ASN A 377 -23.00 -18.85 3.39
CA ASN A 377 -22.88 -19.64 4.60
C ASN A 377 -23.23 -18.79 5.85
N PRO A 378 -24.20 -19.23 6.69
CA PRO A 378 -24.64 -18.46 7.85
C PRO A 378 -23.51 -18.14 8.84
N LYS A 379 -22.55 -19.06 9.04
CA LYS A 379 -21.43 -18.83 9.97
C LYS A 379 -20.49 -17.74 9.46
N MET A 380 -20.18 -17.74 8.16
CA MET A 380 -19.38 -16.69 7.54
C MET A 380 -20.08 -15.33 7.57
N TYR A 381 -21.40 -15.31 7.37
CA TYR A 381 -22.21 -14.11 7.51
C TYR A 381 -22.18 -13.57 8.95
N GLU A 382 -22.46 -14.40 9.95
CA GLU A 382 -22.45 -14.02 11.36
C GLU A 382 -21.08 -13.51 11.81
N TYR A 383 -19.99 -14.19 11.43
CA TYR A 383 -18.64 -13.75 11.72
C TYR A 383 -18.33 -12.40 11.05
N SER A 384 -18.74 -12.22 9.80
CA SER A 384 -18.59 -10.95 9.07
C SER A 384 -19.30 -9.80 9.78
N ILE A 385 -20.54 -10.00 10.25
CA ILE A 385 -21.28 -8.98 11.01
C ILE A 385 -20.65 -8.75 12.39
N ALA A 386 -20.28 -9.80 13.11
CA ALA A 386 -19.62 -9.71 14.41
C ALA A 386 -18.29 -8.93 14.32
N TYR A 387 -17.55 -9.07 13.21
CA TYR A 387 -16.33 -8.32 12.95
C TYR A 387 -16.57 -6.80 12.82
N ILE A 388 -17.68 -6.38 12.18
CA ILE A 388 -18.07 -4.96 12.12
C ILE A 388 -18.24 -4.40 13.52
N TRP A 389 -19.01 -5.10 14.35
CA TRP A 389 -19.24 -4.67 15.72
C TRP A 389 -17.95 -4.69 16.55
N ALA A 390 -17.13 -5.74 16.43
CA ALA A 390 -15.85 -5.86 17.11
C ALA A 390 -14.85 -4.75 16.69
N SER A 391 -15.05 -4.09 15.55
CA SER A 391 -14.21 -2.96 15.12
C SER A 391 -14.44 -1.69 15.95
N LEU A 392 -15.62 -1.52 16.57
CA LEU A 392 -15.96 -0.34 17.36
C LEU A 392 -15.11 -0.24 18.64
N PRO A 393 -14.76 0.96 19.15
CA PRO A 393 -14.13 1.13 20.45
C PRO A 393 -14.91 0.49 21.63
N ASP A 394 -14.20 -0.01 22.65
CA ASP A 394 -14.81 -0.67 23.82
C ASP A 394 -15.85 0.18 24.57
N PRO A 395 -15.64 1.50 24.77
CA PRO A 395 -16.64 2.33 25.42
C PRO A 395 -17.97 2.35 24.65
N LEU A 396 -17.92 2.34 23.31
CA LEU A 396 -19.12 2.33 22.49
C LEU A 396 -19.85 0.99 22.61
N LEU A 397 -19.15 -0.13 22.56
CA LEU A 397 -19.78 -1.46 22.72
C LEU A 397 -20.46 -1.61 24.08
N LYS A 398 -19.80 -1.16 25.16
CA LYS A 398 -20.38 -1.18 26.51
C LYS A 398 -21.60 -0.27 26.62
N SER A 399 -21.57 0.90 25.98
CA SER A 399 -22.72 1.83 25.98
C SER A 399 -23.94 1.28 25.21
N ILE A 400 -23.71 0.43 24.20
CA ILE A 400 -24.76 -0.19 23.39
C ILE A 400 -25.27 -1.49 24.06
N GLY A 401 -24.67 -1.93 25.17
CA GLY A 401 -25.04 -3.17 25.86
C GLY A 401 -24.67 -4.43 25.06
N SER A 402 -23.70 -4.35 24.15
CA SER A 402 -23.32 -5.47 23.30
C SER A 402 -22.46 -6.49 24.05
N GLU A 403 -22.85 -7.76 24.03
CA GLU A 403 -22.12 -8.89 24.64
C GLU A 403 -20.96 -9.42 23.75
N ILE A 404 -20.56 -8.67 22.72
CA ILE A 404 -19.57 -9.15 21.75
C ILE A 404 -18.18 -9.22 22.38
N ASP A 405 -17.66 -10.44 22.47
CA ASP A 405 -16.28 -10.70 22.90
C ASP A 405 -15.29 -10.44 21.75
N LYS A 406 -14.72 -9.23 21.75
CA LYS A 406 -13.68 -8.82 20.80
C LYS A 406 -12.47 -9.72 20.76
N ASN A 407 -12.10 -10.33 21.89
CA ASN A 407 -10.92 -11.17 21.91
C ASN A 407 -11.20 -12.42 21.09
N LYS A 408 -12.37 -13.04 21.24
CA LYS A 408 -12.77 -14.20 20.42
C LYS A 408 -12.80 -13.91 18.93
N ILE A 409 -13.36 -12.78 18.52
CA ILE A 409 -13.49 -12.43 17.10
C ILE A 409 -12.12 -12.11 16.45
N ASN A 410 -11.24 -11.42 17.17
CA ASN A 410 -9.94 -10.98 16.64
C ASN A 410 -8.81 -12.00 16.79
N ILE A 411 -9.06 -13.20 17.34
CA ILE A 411 -8.04 -14.26 17.45
C ILE A 411 -7.71 -14.90 16.10
N CYS A 412 -8.67 -14.91 15.15
CA CYS A 412 -8.51 -15.51 13.83
C CYS A 412 -8.63 -14.46 12.71
N SER A 413 -7.97 -14.72 11.58
CA SER A 413 -8.20 -13.98 10.33
C SER A 413 -9.43 -14.50 9.59
N PHE A 414 -9.92 -13.76 8.58
CA PHE A 414 -11.01 -14.27 7.74
C PHE A 414 -10.58 -15.51 6.95
N GLY A 415 -9.31 -15.57 6.53
CA GLY A 415 -8.75 -16.75 5.87
C GLY A 415 -8.77 -17.99 6.77
N ASP A 416 -8.34 -17.84 8.04
CA ASP A 416 -8.39 -18.94 9.02
C ASP A 416 -9.81 -19.38 9.30
N TYR A 417 -10.74 -18.42 9.47
CA TYR A 417 -12.13 -18.74 9.78
C TYR A 417 -12.82 -19.46 8.62
N LEU A 418 -12.58 -19.02 7.38
CA LEU A 418 -13.08 -19.69 6.18
C LEU A 418 -12.50 -21.11 6.04
N PHE A 419 -11.20 -21.26 6.26
CA PHE A 419 -10.51 -22.56 6.24
C PHE A 419 -11.05 -23.52 7.29
N TRP A 420 -11.33 -23.04 8.50
CA TRP A 420 -11.91 -23.82 9.58
C TRP A 420 -13.35 -24.27 9.26
N ILE A 421 -14.18 -23.40 8.67
CA ILE A 421 -15.55 -23.76 8.28
C ILE A 421 -15.58 -24.81 7.17
N ALA A 422 -14.59 -24.77 6.25
CA ALA A 422 -14.45 -25.76 5.18
C ALA A 422 -14.17 -27.19 5.67
N GLY A 423 -14.00 -27.39 6.98
CA GLY A 423 -13.78 -28.72 7.56
C GLY A 423 -12.31 -29.12 7.62
N ASN A 424 -11.40 -28.21 7.24
CA ASN A 424 -9.96 -28.44 7.33
C ASN A 424 -9.48 -28.26 8.78
N VAL A 425 -8.79 -29.29 9.31
CA VAL A 425 -8.17 -29.48 10.65
C VAL A 425 -8.56 -28.47 11.76
N LYS A 426 -9.11 -28.96 12.88
CA LYS A 426 -9.62 -28.15 14.02
C LYS A 426 -8.59 -27.24 14.74
N GLU A 427 -7.29 -27.36 14.48
CA GLU A 427 -6.21 -26.62 15.16
C GLU A 427 -5.90 -25.23 14.53
N THR A 428 -6.76 -24.70 13.67
CA THR A 428 -6.40 -23.72 12.63
C THR A 428 -6.72 -22.24 12.88
N LEU A 429 -7.46 -21.89 13.95
CA LEU A 429 -7.91 -20.51 14.22
C LEU A 429 -6.80 -19.53 14.68
N SER A 430 -5.52 -19.89 14.50
CA SER A 430 -4.36 -19.07 14.85
C SER A 430 -3.23 -19.09 13.80
N GLY A 431 -3.54 -19.60 12.59
CA GLY A 431 -2.56 -19.67 11.49
C GLY A 431 -2.27 -18.32 10.82
N PHE A 432 -3.14 -17.33 11.02
CA PHE A 432 -3.17 -16.04 10.36
C PHE A 432 -3.09 -16.13 8.83
N ARG A 433 -3.83 -17.09 8.24
CA ARG A 433 -3.94 -17.22 6.78
C ARG A 433 -4.58 -15.98 6.19
N THR A 434 -4.00 -15.45 5.13
CA THR A 434 -4.50 -14.22 4.51
C THR A 434 -5.65 -14.55 3.56
N GLY A 435 -6.86 -14.12 3.90
CA GLY A 435 -8.02 -14.25 3.03
C GLY A 435 -8.04 -13.20 1.90
N HIS A 436 -9.04 -13.30 1.02
CA HIS A 436 -9.32 -12.28 0.00
C HIS A 436 -10.82 -11.96 -0.05
N PHE A 437 -11.15 -10.68 -0.22
CA PHE A 437 -12.53 -10.20 -0.11
C PHE A 437 -13.52 -10.86 -1.08
N ALA A 438 -13.06 -11.37 -2.22
CA ALA A 438 -13.93 -12.02 -3.19
C ALA A 438 -14.39 -13.40 -2.70
N GLY A 439 -13.47 -14.24 -2.21
CA GLY A 439 -13.84 -15.56 -1.68
C GLY A 439 -14.59 -15.48 -0.36
N THR A 440 -14.11 -14.68 0.60
CA THR A 440 -14.80 -14.48 1.88
C THR A 440 -16.15 -13.78 1.69
N GLY A 441 -16.23 -12.85 0.73
CA GLY A 441 -17.46 -12.18 0.33
C GLY A 441 -18.47 -13.12 -0.32
N MET A 442 -18.03 -14.03 -1.20
CA MET A 442 -18.90 -15.07 -1.75
C MET A 442 -19.42 -16.01 -0.67
N ALA A 443 -18.54 -16.46 0.22
CA ALA A 443 -18.93 -17.33 1.33
C ALA A 443 -19.92 -16.65 2.27
N ALA A 444 -19.77 -15.35 2.57
CA ALA A 444 -20.65 -14.63 3.50
C ALA A 444 -21.94 -14.08 2.85
N PHE A 445 -21.86 -13.52 1.64
CA PHE A 445 -22.93 -12.72 1.02
C PHE A 445 -23.33 -13.20 -0.38
N GLY A 446 -22.62 -14.18 -0.95
CA GLY A 446 -22.68 -14.47 -2.39
C GLY A 446 -22.38 -13.21 -3.22
N TRP A 447 -22.88 -13.13 -4.44
CA TRP A 447 -22.64 -12.01 -5.36
C TRP A 447 -22.99 -10.61 -4.82
N TRP A 448 -23.78 -10.49 -3.75
CA TRP A 448 -24.04 -9.21 -3.08
C TRP A 448 -22.78 -8.57 -2.48
N TYR A 449 -21.70 -9.33 -2.27
CA TYR A 449 -20.41 -8.76 -1.83
C TYR A 449 -19.91 -7.65 -2.76
N LEU A 450 -20.16 -7.76 -4.07
CA LEU A 450 -19.80 -6.73 -5.04
C LEU A 450 -20.55 -5.43 -4.77
N LEU A 451 -21.86 -5.48 -4.49
CA LEU A 451 -22.61 -4.28 -4.15
C LEU A 451 -22.14 -3.66 -2.83
N ILE A 452 -21.86 -4.49 -1.82
CA ILE A 452 -21.32 -4.04 -0.52
C ILE A 452 -19.97 -3.33 -0.73
N LEU A 453 -19.07 -3.91 -1.53
CA LEU A 453 -17.80 -3.30 -1.91
C LEU A 453 -18.02 -1.95 -2.63
N GLY A 454 -18.93 -1.93 -3.60
CA GLY A 454 -19.23 -0.75 -4.40
C GLY A 454 -19.79 0.41 -3.59
N ILE A 455 -20.77 0.16 -2.71
CA ILE A 455 -21.34 1.20 -1.84
C ILE A 455 -20.33 1.61 -0.77
N GLY A 456 -19.64 0.65 -0.16
CA GLY A 456 -18.69 0.89 0.92
C GLY A 456 -17.49 1.74 0.50
N ILE A 457 -16.98 1.61 -0.73
CA ILE A 457 -15.78 2.33 -1.14
C ILE A 457 -16.01 3.84 -1.40
N ILE A 458 -17.25 4.27 -1.67
CA ILE A 458 -17.57 5.68 -1.94
C ILE A 458 -17.17 6.62 -0.79
N PRO A 459 -17.57 6.36 0.48
CA PRO A 459 -17.10 7.16 1.60
C PRO A 459 -15.59 7.03 1.83
N VAL A 460 -14.98 5.89 1.52
CA VAL A 460 -13.51 5.72 1.61
C VAL A 460 -12.79 6.69 0.66
N PHE A 461 -13.21 6.76 -0.61
CA PHE A 461 -12.66 7.73 -1.56
C PHE A 461 -12.77 9.17 -1.06
N THR A 462 -13.93 9.50 -0.48
CA THR A 462 -14.18 10.82 0.10
C THR A 462 -13.21 11.13 1.25
N LEU A 463 -13.08 10.22 2.20
CA LEU A 463 -12.21 10.38 3.37
C LEU A 463 -10.72 10.43 3.01
N LEU A 464 -10.30 9.71 1.98
CA LEU A 464 -8.93 9.76 1.47
C LEU A 464 -8.64 11.09 0.79
N ASP A 465 -9.42 11.50 -0.20
CA ASP A 465 -9.13 12.74 -0.94
C ASP A 465 -9.37 14.02 -0.12
N VAL A 466 -10.11 13.94 0.99
CA VAL A 466 -10.17 15.03 1.99
C VAL A 466 -8.80 15.34 2.59
N LEU A 467 -7.85 14.38 2.62
CA LEU A 467 -6.47 14.57 3.09
C LEU A 467 -5.57 15.32 2.09
N VAL A 468 -6.15 15.85 1.01
CA VAL A 468 -5.49 16.69 0.01
C VAL A 468 -6.23 18.01 -0.13
N THR A 469 -5.47 19.10 -0.15
CA THR A 469 -5.99 20.44 -0.41
C THR A 469 -5.33 21.07 -1.64
N LYS A 470 -5.99 22.06 -2.22
CA LYS A 470 -5.45 22.87 -3.30
C LYS A 470 -5.00 24.19 -2.70
N GLU A 471 -3.74 24.53 -2.89
CA GLU A 471 -3.27 25.88 -2.56
C GLU A 471 -3.49 26.80 -3.76
N ALA A 472 -3.86 28.05 -3.47
CA ALA A 472 -3.72 29.11 -4.44
C ALA A 472 -2.22 29.21 -4.80
N PRO A 473 -1.87 29.35 -6.08
CA PRO A 473 -0.48 29.46 -6.49
C PRO A 473 0.16 30.66 -5.76
N LEU A 474 1.13 30.39 -4.90
CA LEU A 474 1.98 31.41 -4.29
C LEU A 474 2.70 32.12 -5.44
N PHE A 475 2.38 33.41 -5.63
CA PHE A 475 3.02 34.29 -6.61
C PHE A 475 4.50 34.47 -6.23
N HIS A 476 5.37 33.57 -6.67
CA HIS A 476 6.80 33.75 -6.56
C HIS A 476 7.28 34.66 -7.70
N TRP A 477 7.43 35.96 -7.42
CA TRP A 477 7.88 37.01 -8.35
C TRP A 477 9.26 36.76 -9.04
N LYS A 478 10.02 35.73 -8.63
CA LYS A 478 11.43 35.55 -9.03
C LYS A 478 11.70 34.63 -10.22
N SER A 479 10.71 34.15 -10.97
CA SER A 479 10.98 33.31 -12.14
C SER A 479 10.01 33.56 -13.28
N PHE A 480 10.23 34.68 -14.00
CA PHE A 480 9.41 35.08 -15.15
C PHE A 480 9.88 34.50 -16.50
N SER A 481 10.87 33.58 -16.55
CA SER A 481 11.47 33.16 -17.82
C SER A 481 11.10 31.77 -18.34
N ASP A 482 10.17 31.03 -17.72
CA ASP A 482 9.74 29.73 -18.23
C ASP A 482 8.23 29.56 -18.01
N ASN A 483 7.43 29.78 -19.06
CA ASN A 483 5.99 29.50 -19.20
C ASN A 483 5.19 29.32 -17.88
N PRO A 484 4.46 30.35 -17.41
CA PRO A 484 3.69 30.28 -16.18
C PRO A 484 2.39 29.52 -16.43
N THR A 485 2.44 28.19 -16.45
CA THR A 485 1.22 27.43 -16.23
C THR A 485 0.88 27.54 -14.74
N LEU A 486 0.04 28.52 -14.38
CA LEU A 486 -0.60 28.62 -13.07
C LEU A 486 -1.46 27.37 -12.83
N HIS A 487 -0.84 26.32 -12.31
CA HIS A 487 -1.56 25.16 -11.81
C HIS A 487 -1.65 25.28 -10.28
N PRO A 488 -2.85 25.14 -9.69
CA PRO A 488 -2.96 25.07 -8.23
C PRO A 488 -2.06 23.93 -7.75
N THR A 489 -1.16 24.24 -6.82
CA THR A 489 -0.25 23.25 -6.27
C THR A 489 -1.05 22.39 -5.29
N LEU A 490 -1.12 21.09 -5.58
CA LEU A 490 -1.70 20.14 -4.65
C LEU A 490 -0.81 20.05 -3.42
N ARG A 491 -1.46 20.11 -2.25
CA ARG A 491 -0.82 19.92 -0.96
C ARG A 491 -1.46 18.76 -0.25
N PHE A 492 -0.66 17.73 -0.03
CA PHE A 492 -1.03 16.57 0.76
C PHE A 492 -0.82 16.88 2.23
N SER A 493 -1.74 16.42 3.08
CA SER A 493 -1.43 16.30 4.50
C SER A 493 -0.29 15.29 4.69
N PHE A 494 0.57 15.52 5.68
CA PHE A 494 1.63 14.57 6.00
C PHE A 494 1.05 13.21 6.42
N CYS A 495 -0.11 13.20 7.08
CA CYS A 495 -0.90 12.01 7.39
C CYS A 495 -1.20 11.17 6.14
N GLY A 496 -1.73 11.80 5.09
CA GLY A 496 -2.06 11.11 3.83
C GLY A 496 -0.82 10.51 3.15
N LEU A 497 0.32 11.20 3.22
CA LEU A 497 1.59 10.69 2.66
C LEU A 497 2.14 9.48 3.45
N LEU A 498 2.09 9.53 4.78
CA LEU A 498 2.46 8.39 5.63
C LEU A 498 1.57 7.16 5.38
N ALA A 499 0.30 7.38 5.05
CA ALA A 499 -0.68 6.32 4.81
C ALA A 499 -0.61 5.70 3.40
N LEU A 500 0.26 6.18 2.50
CA LEU A 500 0.24 5.75 1.09
C LEU A 500 0.42 4.25 0.88
N THR A 501 1.25 3.57 1.68
CA THR A 501 1.36 2.10 1.59
C THR A 501 0.04 1.42 1.92
N ALA A 502 -0.62 1.83 3.00
CA ALA A 502 -1.91 1.29 3.40
C ALA A 502 -3.01 1.62 2.38
N ILE A 503 -2.96 2.80 1.75
CA ILE A 503 -3.89 3.20 0.68
C ILE A 503 -3.70 2.31 -0.55
N PHE A 504 -2.45 2.07 -0.98
CA PHE A 504 -2.15 1.21 -2.11
C PHE A 504 -2.57 -0.25 -1.88
N GLN A 505 -2.39 -0.74 -0.65
CA GLN A 505 -2.71 -2.11 -0.24
C GLN A 505 -4.13 -2.23 0.36
N TYR A 506 -4.98 -1.21 0.24
CA TYR A 506 -6.28 -1.18 0.89
C TYR A 506 -7.23 -2.27 0.37
N LEU A 507 -7.30 -2.44 -0.95
CA LEU A 507 -8.24 -3.37 -1.60
C LEU A 507 -7.80 -4.83 -1.61
N PRO A 508 -6.50 -5.18 -1.54
CA PRO A 508 -6.05 -6.51 -1.13
C PRO A 508 -6.41 -6.90 0.32
N CYS A 509 -7.62 -6.56 0.78
CA CYS A 509 -8.11 -6.89 2.11
C CYS A 509 -8.78 -8.27 2.13
N GLU A 510 -8.84 -8.87 3.32
CA GLU A 510 -9.39 -10.22 3.47
C GLU A 510 -10.90 -10.31 3.31
N SER A 511 -11.63 -9.21 3.53
CA SER A 511 -13.10 -9.18 3.48
C SER A 511 -13.61 -7.80 3.07
N VAL A 512 -14.74 -7.77 2.34
CA VAL A 512 -15.44 -6.52 1.99
C VAL A 512 -15.83 -5.70 3.22
N VAL A 513 -16.02 -6.39 4.35
CA VAL A 513 -16.36 -5.81 5.65
C VAL A 513 -15.23 -4.94 6.22
N PHE A 514 -13.99 -5.14 5.78
CA PHE A 514 -12.87 -4.30 6.17
C PHE A 514 -13.15 -2.81 5.89
N THR A 515 -13.96 -2.53 4.87
CA THR A 515 -14.42 -1.17 4.58
C THR A 515 -15.23 -0.56 5.71
N ALA A 516 -16.13 -1.31 6.33
CA ALA A 516 -16.86 -0.84 7.51
C ALA A 516 -15.90 -0.56 8.67
N ALA A 517 -14.97 -1.47 8.96
CA ALA A 517 -13.97 -1.30 10.03
C ALA A 517 -13.06 -0.07 9.80
N PHE A 518 -12.69 0.21 8.55
CA PHE A 518 -11.95 1.41 8.20
C PHE A 518 -12.76 2.68 8.45
N LEU A 519 -14.04 2.70 8.06
CA LEU A 519 -14.92 3.85 8.23
C LEU A 519 -15.25 4.13 9.70
N THR A 520 -15.50 3.09 10.50
CA THR A 520 -15.89 3.22 11.91
C THR A 520 -14.71 3.54 12.83
N ARG A 521 -13.52 3.03 12.52
CA ARG A 521 -12.35 3.16 13.40
C ARG A 521 -11.07 3.51 12.65
N GLY A 522 -10.74 2.80 11.57
CA GLY A 522 -9.42 2.88 10.94
C GLY A 522 -9.01 4.31 10.55
N TRP A 523 -9.88 5.02 9.82
CA TRP A 523 -9.61 6.39 9.39
C TRP A 523 -9.55 7.37 10.57
N LEU A 524 -10.49 7.28 11.51
CA LEU A 524 -10.52 8.14 12.71
C LEU A 524 -9.25 7.96 13.55
N GLN A 525 -8.83 6.72 13.78
CA GLN A 525 -7.61 6.39 14.52
C GLN A 525 -6.38 6.95 13.81
N MET A 526 -6.29 6.81 12.47
CA MET A 526 -5.20 7.34 11.67
C MET A 526 -5.07 8.88 11.81
N VAL A 527 -6.18 9.60 11.61
CA VAL A 527 -6.21 11.07 11.70
C VAL A 527 -5.92 11.55 13.12
N PHE A 528 -6.53 10.91 14.13
CA PHE A 528 -6.34 11.26 15.53
C PHE A 528 -4.90 11.03 16.00
N THR A 529 -4.32 9.87 15.67
CA THR A 529 -2.92 9.56 16.05
C THR A 529 -1.96 10.56 15.43
N TYR A 530 -2.16 10.92 14.15
CA TYR A 530 -1.38 11.97 13.51
C TYR A 530 -1.55 13.33 14.19
N PHE A 531 -2.79 13.71 14.52
CA PHE A 531 -3.07 14.97 15.21
C PHE A 531 -2.32 15.05 16.54
N VAL A 532 -2.37 14.00 17.36
CA VAL A 532 -1.67 13.93 18.65
C VAL A 532 -0.15 14.09 18.45
N ILE A 533 0.47 13.28 17.59
CA ILE A 533 1.92 13.33 17.41
C ILE A 533 2.38 14.65 16.78
N TYR A 534 1.57 15.25 15.91
CA TYR A 534 1.87 16.54 15.29
C TYR A 534 1.96 17.66 16.33
N HIS A 535 0.96 17.77 17.21
CA HIS A 535 0.96 18.82 18.24
C HIS A 535 1.99 18.58 19.33
N VAL A 536 2.17 17.32 19.76
CA VAL A 536 3.22 16.96 20.73
C VAL A 536 4.61 17.27 20.16
N SER A 537 4.91 16.86 18.93
CA SER A 537 6.20 17.15 18.30
C SER A 537 6.40 18.64 18.06
N ARG A 538 5.33 19.40 17.76
CA ARG A 538 5.38 20.86 17.64
C ARG A 538 5.78 21.52 18.96
N ALA A 539 5.13 21.14 20.06
CA ALA A 539 5.42 21.67 21.39
C ALA A 539 6.86 21.35 21.81
N LEU A 540 7.29 20.10 21.64
CA LEU A 540 8.66 19.67 21.93
C LEU A 540 9.70 20.42 21.09
N SER A 541 9.43 20.60 19.79
CA SER A 541 10.31 21.36 18.91
C SER A 541 10.43 22.82 19.32
N ALA A 542 9.33 23.44 19.78
CA ALA A 542 9.35 24.82 20.26
C ALA A 542 10.23 24.96 21.51
N ILE A 543 10.11 24.04 22.48
CA ILE A 543 10.94 24.00 23.71
C ILE A 543 12.42 23.84 23.36
N LEU A 544 12.76 22.95 22.43
CA LEU A 544 14.13 22.73 21.99
C LEU A 544 14.72 23.94 21.25
N SER A 545 13.88 24.70 20.54
CA SER A 545 14.32 25.93 19.86
C SER A 545 14.51 27.11 20.81
N LEU A 546 13.70 27.21 21.87
CA LEU A 546 13.83 28.25 22.90
C LEU A 546 15.14 28.12 23.70
N LYS A 547 15.63 26.89 23.91
CA LYS A 547 16.92 26.62 24.55
C LYS A 547 18.15 26.97 23.68
N ARG A 548 17.96 27.38 22.42
CA ARG A 548 19.04 27.81 21.51
C ARG A 548 19.21 29.33 21.40
N LEU A 549 18.53 30.12 22.23
CA LEU A 549 18.85 31.54 22.40
C LEU A 549 20.17 31.66 23.19
N PRO A 550 21.14 32.45 22.72
CA PRO A 550 22.52 32.41 23.19
C PRO A 550 22.68 32.99 24.60
N PHE A 551 23.49 32.30 25.41
CA PHE A 551 24.55 32.96 26.16
C PHE A 551 25.76 33.13 25.25
#